data_AF-A0A1H3E5F4-F1
#
_entry.id   AF-A0A1H3E5F4-F1
#
_cell.length_a   1.000
_cell.length_b   1.000
_cell.length_c   1.000
_cell.angle_alpha   90.00
_cell.angle_beta   90.00
_cell.angle_gamma   90.00
#
_symmetry.space_group_name_H-M   'P 1'
#
loop_
_entity.id
_entity.type
_entity.pdbx_description
1 polymer ?
#
loop_
_entity_poly.entity_id
_entity_poly.type
_entity_poly.pdbx_seq_one_letter_code
_entity_poly.pdbx_strand_id
1 'polypeptide(L)'
;MQKFFVANDKGGTGKSLLAQYLIIALRAAKRDPAIFEYDQHPKQCRWFGANAVQTSPMSPPLLDLQRDPMLALRFWDPLMQPLSDERDLVVDLGAQAWTGFHQWLRASGLTMLLPTLEPTVLIPFTADVEAARGALRIIKDVTADLPRAQLVLMRLDRDGDVEMLRGTPEIEEILTLLRQPRIAMRTFPVLRAEAYACLNARGFRLDQMANLKPGEFQVDGVSDLAVARTVVAVRAWMTDMYRALLPIILGTGSPTQSAPAPASAPTPAASNPPPTAPAAVRPVAQAAPTNQSNQLPRLPTQFAPASTPTPAASNPPPTAPTAVRPVAQAVTTNQFNQLPELPMQSSPAPTATASNPPPNAPPVIMRPVGQPQPLPMYQFNQFNQ
;
A
#
# COMPACT_ATOMS: atom_id res chain seq x y z
N MET A 1 -18.25 9.08 11.28
CA MET A 1 -17.48 9.19 10.02
C MET A 1 -16.02 8.91 10.31
N GLN A 2 -15.26 8.47 9.32
CA GLN A 2 -13.85 8.10 9.42
C GLN A 2 -13.07 8.68 8.24
N LYS A 3 -11.86 9.21 8.52
CA LYS A 3 -10.94 9.74 7.50
C LYS A 3 -9.72 8.83 7.46
N PHE A 4 -9.59 8.02 6.41
CA PHE A 4 -8.49 7.08 6.25
C PHE A 4 -7.44 7.63 5.30
N PHE A 5 -6.18 7.60 5.72
CA PHE A 5 -5.02 7.83 4.87
C PHE A 5 -4.22 6.52 4.80
N VAL A 6 -3.86 6.08 3.59
CA VAL A 6 -2.99 4.90 3.39
C VAL A 6 -1.66 5.38 2.84
N ALA A 7 -0.58 5.22 3.61
CA ALA A 7 0.70 5.88 3.33
C ALA A 7 1.91 5.02 3.68
N ASN A 8 2.91 5.03 2.78
CA ASN A 8 4.29 4.59 2.97
C ASN A 8 5.07 5.05 1.72
N ASP A 9 6.19 5.73 1.87
CA ASP A 9 6.94 6.23 0.72
C ASP A 9 7.54 5.13 -0.16
N LYS A 10 7.74 3.92 0.37
CA LYS A 10 8.22 2.78 -0.40
C LYS A 10 7.14 2.27 -1.37
N GLY A 11 7.54 2.08 -2.63
CA GLY A 11 6.71 1.42 -3.64
C GLY A 11 6.46 -0.05 -3.32
N GLY A 12 5.29 -0.57 -3.69
CA GLY A 12 5.01 -2.01 -3.60
C GLY A 12 4.64 -2.55 -2.22
N THR A 13 4.50 -1.74 -1.16
CA THR A 13 4.09 -2.22 0.19
C THR A 13 2.61 -2.62 0.32
N GLY A 14 1.81 -2.51 -0.74
CA GLY A 14 0.40 -2.92 -0.76
C GLY A 14 -0.63 -1.81 -0.49
N LYS A 15 -0.22 -0.53 -0.48
CA LYS A 15 -1.08 0.65 -0.25
C LYS A 15 -2.41 0.62 -1.02
N SER A 16 -2.36 0.56 -2.36
CA SER A 16 -3.59 0.58 -3.17
C SER A 16 -4.49 -0.62 -2.97
N LEU A 17 -3.94 -1.79 -2.62
CA LEU A 17 -4.71 -3.00 -2.27
C LEU A 17 -5.43 -2.81 -0.93
N LEU A 18 -4.76 -2.20 0.05
CA LEU A 18 -5.35 -1.83 1.34
C LEU A 18 -6.44 -0.76 1.18
N ALA A 19 -6.18 0.30 0.42
CA ALA A 19 -7.16 1.35 0.11
C ALA A 19 -8.38 0.79 -0.64
N GLN A 20 -8.18 -0.08 -1.65
CA GLN A 20 -9.26 -0.76 -2.36
C GLN A 20 -10.13 -1.59 -1.40
N TYR A 21 -9.50 -2.34 -0.49
CA TYR A 21 -10.23 -3.11 0.53
C TYR A 21 -11.06 -2.19 1.46
N LEU A 22 -10.51 -1.07 1.94
CA LEU A 22 -11.24 -0.11 2.79
C LEU A 22 -12.49 0.43 2.09
N ILE A 23 -12.37 0.83 0.83
CA ILE A 23 -13.48 1.36 0.03
C ILE A 23 -14.59 0.31 -0.13
N ILE A 24 -14.21 -0.94 -0.40
CA ILE A 24 -15.14 -2.07 -0.51
C ILE A 24 -15.84 -2.35 0.83
N ALA A 25 -15.08 -2.37 1.94
CA ALA A 25 -15.62 -2.64 3.27
C ALA A 25 -16.58 -1.55 3.75
N LEU A 26 -16.27 -0.27 3.50
CA LEU A 26 -17.17 0.85 3.78
C LEU A 26 -18.45 0.75 2.96
N ARG A 27 -18.35 0.49 1.64
CA ARG A 27 -19.51 0.35 0.76
C ARG A 27 -20.38 -0.85 1.11
N ALA A 28 -19.79 -1.97 1.54
CA ALA A 28 -20.52 -3.11 2.08
C ALA A 28 -21.29 -2.75 3.37
N ALA A 29 -20.73 -1.87 4.20
CA ALA A 29 -21.40 -1.26 5.35
C ALA A 29 -22.38 -0.11 4.99
N LYS A 30 -22.74 0.05 3.71
CA LYS A 30 -23.60 1.12 3.16
C LYS A 30 -23.08 2.55 3.40
N ARG A 31 -21.76 2.69 3.59
CA ARG A 31 -21.05 3.96 3.73
C ARG A 31 -20.26 4.22 2.45
N ASP A 32 -20.59 5.28 1.71
CA ASP A 32 -19.89 5.60 0.46
C ASP A 32 -18.84 6.70 0.69
N PRO A 33 -17.54 6.37 0.77
CA PRO A 33 -16.50 7.36 1.04
C PRO A 33 -16.23 8.24 -0.18
N ALA A 34 -15.76 9.47 0.06
CA ALA A 34 -14.97 10.19 -0.92
C ALA A 34 -13.64 9.45 -1.10
N ILE A 35 -13.17 9.33 -2.35
CA ILE A 35 -11.96 8.58 -2.68
C ILE A 35 -10.97 9.51 -3.37
N PHE A 36 -9.78 9.64 -2.79
CA PHE A 36 -8.66 10.41 -3.34
C PHE A 36 -7.46 9.49 -3.59
N GLU A 37 -6.79 9.67 -4.73
CA GLU A 37 -5.60 8.91 -5.11
C GLU A 37 -4.51 9.86 -5.59
N TYR A 38 -3.36 9.85 -4.90
CA TYR A 38 -2.18 10.65 -5.23
C TYR A 38 -1.04 9.73 -5.68
N ASP A 39 -1.01 9.37 -6.97
CA ASP A 39 -0.02 8.44 -7.55
C ASP A 39 0.34 8.87 -8.99
N GLN A 40 1.53 8.51 -9.47
CA GLN A 40 1.93 8.72 -10.87
C GLN A 40 1.22 7.73 -11.82
N HIS A 41 0.83 6.57 -11.30
CA HIS A 41 0.20 5.47 -12.03
C HIS A 41 -1.07 5.03 -11.30
N PRO A 42 -2.13 5.87 -11.35
CA PRO A 42 -3.38 5.65 -10.62
C PRO A 42 -4.11 4.38 -11.05
N LYS A 43 -4.72 3.71 -10.07
CA LYS A 43 -5.37 2.39 -10.17
C LYS A 43 -6.79 2.42 -9.61
N GLN A 44 -7.08 3.24 -8.59
CA GLN A 44 -8.40 3.30 -7.96
C GLN A 44 -9.48 3.68 -8.98
N CYS A 45 -9.17 4.61 -9.89
CA CYS A 45 -10.10 5.04 -10.95
C CYS A 45 -10.48 3.90 -11.93
N ARG A 46 -9.60 2.91 -12.16
CA ARG A 46 -9.90 1.72 -12.99
C ARG A 46 -10.92 0.79 -12.31
N TRP A 47 -10.88 0.72 -10.98
CA TRP A 47 -11.71 -0.17 -10.16
C TRP A 47 -13.10 0.40 -9.86
N PHE A 48 -13.17 1.70 -9.58
CA PHE A 48 -14.38 2.37 -9.10
C PHE A 48 -15.00 3.33 -10.13
N GLY A 49 -14.33 3.59 -11.25
CA GLY A 49 -14.74 4.54 -12.28
C GLY A 49 -14.18 5.94 -12.05
N ALA A 50 -13.89 6.66 -13.14
CA ALA A 50 -13.27 7.99 -13.11
C ALA A 50 -14.08 9.04 -12.34
N ASN A 51 -15.41 8.92 -12.30
CA ASN A 51 -16.29 9.86 -11.58
C ASN A 51 -16.38 9.58 -10.07
N ALA A 52 -15.87 8.43 -9.59
CA ALA A 52 -15.93 8.04 -8.18
C ALA A 52 -14.62 8.30 -7.42
N VAL A 53 -13.55 8.67 -8.11
CA VAL A 53 -12.19 8.83 -7.57
C VAL A 53 -11.61 10.14 -8.05
N GLN A 54 -11.23 11.01 -7.12
CA GLN A 54 -10.42 12.18 -7.43
C GLN A 54 -8.95 11.77 -7.47
N THR A 55 -8.39 11.72 -8.67
CA THR A 55 -6.98 11.38 -8.90
C THR A 55 -6.13 12.65 -9.06
N SER A 56 -4.91 12.63 -8.55
CA SER A 56 -3.92 13.70 -8.72
C SER A 56 -2.50 13.13 -8.76
N PRO A 57 -1.52 13.82 -9.37
CA PRO A 57 -0.13 13.42 -9.28
C PRO A 57 0.40 13.56 -7.84
N MET A 58 1.57 13.01 -7.56
CA MET A 58 2.16 13.02 -6.20
C MET A 58 2.75 14.39 -5.81
N SER A 59 2.92 15.27 -6.80
CA SER A 59 3.39 16.65 -6.67
C SER A 59 2.89 17.47 -7.86
N PRO A 60 2.86 18.82 -7.79
CA PRO A 60 2.62 19.63 -8.96
C PRO A 60 3.74 19.47 -10.02
N PRO A 61 3.46 19.73 -11.31
CA PRO A 61 4.49 19.76 -12.34
C PRO A 61 5.53 20.87 -12.10
N LEU A 62 6.81 20.59 -12.38
CA LEU A 62 7.90 21.54 -12.15
C LEU A 62 7.71 22.86 -12.94
N LEU A 63 7.18 22.79 -14.16
CA LEU A 63 6.92 23.98 -14.98
C LEU A 63 5.85 24.89 -14.35
N ASP A 64 4.87 24.32 -13.67
CA ASP A 64 3.82 25.09 -13.00
C ASP A 64 4.32 25.67 -11.67
N LEU A 65 5.19 24.95 -10.96
CA LEU A 65 5.93 25.47 -9.80
C LEU A 65 6.89 26.62 -10.15
N GLN A 66 7.48 26.62 -11.35
CA GLN A 66 8.30 27.74 -11.84
C GLN A 66 7.47 28.99 -12.16
N ARG A 67 6.20 28.81 -12.57
CA ARG A 67 5.26 29.90 -12.86
C ARG A 67 4.59 30.43 -11.59
N ASP A 68 4.24 29.53 -10.68
CA ASP A 68 3.65 29.83 -9.38
C ASP A 68 4.29 28.98 -8.28
N PRO A 69 5.31 29.50 -7.58
CA PRO A 69 5.90 28.84 -6.42
C PRO A 69 4.90 28.59 -5.28
N MET A 70 3.80 29.36 -5.19
CA MET A 70 2.75 29.16 -4.18
C MET A 70 1.89 27.93 -4.48
N LEU A 71 1.98 27.33 -5.67
CA LEU A 71 1.31 26.07 -5.98
C LEU A 71 1.78 24.93 -5.06
N ALA A 72 3.04 24.94 -4.61
CA ALA A 72 3.54 23.97 -3.63
C ALA A 72 2.73 23.97 -2.32
N LEU A 73 2.24 25.15 -1.90
CA LEU A 73 1.48 25.34 -0.66
C LEU A 73 -0.03 25.11 -0.85
N ARG A 74 -0.52 25.07 -2.09
CA ARG A 74 -1.97 24.98 -2.40
C ARG A 74 -2.39 23.69 -3.10
N PHE A 75 -1.43 22.88 -3.54
CA PHE A 75 -1.66 21.65 -4.31
C PHE A 75 -2.60 20.65 -3.63
N TRP A 76 -2.56 20.58 -2.31
CA TRP A 76 -3.34 19.66 -1.50
C TRP A 76 -4.63 20.29 -0.94
N ASP A 77 -4.87 21.59 -1.15
CA ASP A 77 -6.08 22.30 -0.69
C ASP A 77 -7.40 21.63 -1.13
N PRO A 78 -7.51 20.92 -2.28
CA PRO A 78 -8.70 20.13 -2.61
C PRO A 78 -9.06 19.04 -1.59
N LEU A 79 -8.16 18.65 -0.67
CA LEU A 79 -8.48 17.78 0.47
C LEU A 79 -9.22 18.49 1.60
N MET A 80 -9.21 19.83 1.68
CA MET A 80 -9.85 20.56 2.78
C MET A 80 -11.35 20.26 2.88
N GLN A 81 -12.06 20.32 1.76
CA GLN A 81 -13.50 20.04 1.71
C GLN A 81 -13.84 18.61 2.16
N PRO A 82 -13.30 17.52 1.57
CA PRO A 82 -13.61 16.16 2.02
C PRO A 82 -13.05 15.84 3.41
N LEU A 83 -12.12 16.65 3.97
CA LEU A 83 -11.74 16.57 5.37
C LEU A 83 -12.75 17.22 6.30
N SER A 84 -13.36 18.35 5.93
CA SER A 84 -14.42 19.01 6.70
C SER A 84 -15.80 18.35 6.58
N ASP A 85 -16.10 17.70 5.45
CA ASP A 85 -17.41 17.09 5.18
C ASP A 85 -17.78 15.97 6.18
N GLU A 86 -19.07 15.81 6.47
CA GLU A 86 -19.61 14.67 7.25
C GLU A 86 -19.69 13.37 6.42
N ARG A 87 -18.73 13.14 5.51
CA ARG A 87 -18.59 11.91 4.72
C ARG A 87 -17.35 11.14 5.15
N ASP A 88 -17.35 9.84 4.98
CA ASP A 88 -16.10 9.07 5.06
C ASP A 88 -15.13 9.47 3.94
N LEU A 89 -13.83 9.34 4.19
CA LEU A 89 -12.77 9.65 3.22
C LEU A 89 -11.76 8.51 3.20
N VAL A 90 -11.29 8.11 2.01
CA VAL A 90 -10.12 7.25 1.82
C VAL A 90 -9.14 7.96 0.88
N VAL A 91 -7.93 8.21 1.37
CA VAL A 91 -6.82 8.80 0.60
C VAL A 91 -5.74 7.73 0.41
N ASP A 92 -5.51 7.30 -0.84
CA ASP A 92 -4.38 6.45 -1.22
C ASP A 92 -3.20 7.35 -1.60
N LEU A 93 -2.19 7.44 -0.73
CA LEU A 93 -0.97 8.21 -0.98
C LEU A 93 0.08 7.29 -1.58
N GLY A 94 0.45 7.54 -2.83
CA GLY A 94 1.46 6.81 -3.60
C GLY A 94 2.86 6.84 -2.98
N ALA A 95 3.81 6.19 -3.65
CA ALA A 95 5.21 6.26 -3.22
C ALA A 95 5.70 7.72 -3.16
N GLN A 96 6.51 8.10 -2.17
CA GLN A 96 7.04 9.46 -1.97
C GLN A 96 6.02 10.59 -1.70
N ALA A 97 4.72 10.38 -1.94
CA ALA A 97 3.66 11.39 -1.82
C ALA A 97 3.50 11.96 -0.39
N TRP A 98 3.83 11.16 0.63
CA TRP A 98 3.74 11.58 2.03
C TRP A 98 4.56 12.84 2.33
N THR A 99 5.77 12.95 1.75
CA THR A 99 6.66 14.08 2.01
C THR A 99 6.03 15.43 1.63
N GLY A 100 5.35 15.49 0.48
CA GLY A 100 4.67 16.71 0.02
C GLY A 100 3.39 16.98 0.83
N PHE A 101 2.63 15.93 1.14
CA PHE A 101 1.43 16.04 1.99
C PHE A 101 1.76 16.56 3.39
N HIS A 102 2.84 16.06 4.01
CA HIS A 102 3.28 16.50 5.34
C HIS A 102 3.73 17.97 5.35
N GLN A 103 4.45 18.42 4.33
CA GLN A 103 4.81 19.85 4.21
C GLN A 103 3.58 20.75 4.14
N TRP A 104 2.57 20.36 3.36
CA TRP A 104 1.28 21.08 3.32
C TRP A 104 0.51 21.02 4.64
N LEU A 105 0.46 19.85 5.29
CA LEU A 105 -0.18 19.68 6.60
C LEU A 105 0.38 20.67 7.63
N ARG A 106 1.71 20.88 7.64
CA ARG A 106 2.38 21.83 8.53
C ARG A 106 2.14 23.30 8.15
N ALA A 107 1.99 23.60 6.86
CA ALA A 107 1.78 24.96 6.36
C ALA A 107 0.31 25.43 6.40
N SER A 108 -0.64 24.51 6.26
CA SER A 108 -2.09 24.78 6.12
C SER A 108 -2.78 25.18 7.42
N GLY A 109 -2.19 24.89 8.58
CA GLY A 109 -2.86 25.09 9.86
C GLY A 109 -4.08 24.18 10.06
N LEU A 110 -4.10 23.00 9.43
CA LEU A 110 -5.25 22.08 9.40
C LEU A 110 -5.86 21.80 10.79
N THR A 111 -5.05 21.67 11.83
CA THR A 111 -5.48 21.43 13.22
C THR A 111 -6.17 22.63 13.88
N MET A 112 -5.95 23.85 13.38
CA MET A 112 -6.69 25.05 13.80
C MET A 112 -8.04 25.15 13.08
N LEU A 113 -8.08 24.76 11.80
CA LEU A 113 -9.30 24.78 10.99
C LEU A 113 -10.26 23.63 11.33
N LEU A 114 -9.73 22.44 11.61
CA LEU A 114 -10.46 21.22 11.93
C LEU A 114 -9.99 20.64 13.28
N PRO A 115 -10.25 21.31 14.41
CA PRO A 115 -9.74 20.90 15.73
C PRO A 115 -10.28 19.55 16.23
N THR A 116 -11.36 19.05 15.62
CA THR A 116 -12.00 17.76 15.89
C THR A 116 -11.56 16.64 14.95
N LEU A 117 -10.63 16.90 14.00
CA LEU A 117 -10.15 15.91 13.06
C LEU A 117 -9.35 14.81 13.77
N GLU A 118 -9.88 13.58 13.74
CA GLU A 118 -9.20 12.37 14.25
C GLU A 118 -8.99 11.38 13.08
N PRO A 119 -8.00 11.59 12.20
CA PRO A 119 -7.81 10.74 11.04
C PRO A 119 -7.13 9.43 11.44
N THR A 120 -7.40 8.35 10.70
CA THR A 120 -6.68 7.08 10.85
C THR A 120 -5.66 6.94 9.71
N VAL A 121 -4.39 6.86 10.07
CA VAL A 121 -3.28 6.67 9.12
C VAL A 121 -2.83 5.20 9.16
N LEU A 122 -3.09 4.50 8.06
CA LEU A 122 -2.76 3.10 7.83
C LEU A 122 -1.43 3.01 7.08
N ILE A 123 -0.45 2.36 7.71
CA ILE A 123 0.94 2.37 7.26
C ILE A 123 1.39 0.94 6.91
N PRO A 124 1.18 0.48 5.68
CA PRO A 124 1.64 -0.84 5.25
C PRO A 124 3.14 -0.84 4.98
N PHE A 125 3.86 -1.81 5.55
CA PHE A 125 5.30 -1.98 5.41
C PHE A 125 5.67 -3.46 5.37
N THR A 126 6.73 -3.79 4.63
CA THR A 126 7.25 -5.15 4.43
C THR A 126 8.54 -5.37 5.22
N ALA A 127 9.12 -6.57 5.12
CA ALA A 127 10.45 -6.91 5.62
C ALA A 127 11.59 -6.25 4.80
N ASP A 128 11.46 -4.95 4.55
CA ASP A 128 12.40 -4.08 3.83
C ASP A 128 12.71 -2.86 4.73
N VAL A 129 14.00 -2.56 4.93
CA VAL A 129 14.45 -1.49 5.83
C VAL A 129 14.02 -0.11 5.34
N GLU A 130 13.90 0.12 4.03
CA GLU A 130 13.35 1.38 3.50
C GLU A 130 11.84 1.49 3.76
N ALA A 131 11.10 0.38 3.68
CA ALA A 131 9.68 0.34 4.04
C ALA A 131 9.47 0.63 5.54
N ALA A 132 10.33 0.09 6.42
CA ALA A 132 10.32 0.37 7.85
C ALA A 132 10.72 1.82 8.16
N ARG A 133 11.75 2.35 7.49
CA ARG A 133 12.17 3.77 7.62
C ARG A 133 11.08 4.74 7.17
N GLY A 134 10.39 4.44 6.07
CA GLY A 134 9.22 5.19 5.60
C GLY A 134 8.10 5.19 6.64
N ALA A 135 7.77 4.01 7.20
CA ALA A 135 6.78 3.88 8.26
C ALA A 135 7.14 4.69 9.52
N LEU A 136 8.38 4.58 9.98
CA LEU A 136 8.89 5.33 11.14
C LEU A 136 8.81 6.85 10.94
N ARG A 137 9.14 7.34 9.74
CA ARG A 137 8.99 8.77 9.42
C ARG A 137 7.54 9.22 9.53
N ILE A 138 6.61 8.49 8.89
CA ILE A 138 5.17 8.82 8.94
C ILE A 138 4.66 8.84 10.39
N ILE A 139 5.09 7.90 11.24
CA ILE A 139 4.72 7.88 12.66
C ILE A 139 5.19 9.16 13.36
N LYS A 140 6.44 9.59 13.16
CA LYS A 140 7.00 10.81 13.77
C LYS A 140 6.25 12.05 13.30
N ASP A 141 6.05 12.16 11.99
CA ASP A 141 5.35 13.27 11.33
C ASP A 141 3.90 13.40 11.83
N VAL A 142 3.15 12.30 11.87
CA VAL A 142 1.75 12.28 12.37
C VAL A 142 1.69 12.56 13.86
N THR A 143 2.58 12.00 14.67
CA THR A 143 2.57 12.21 16.13
C THR A 143 2.87 13.67 16.49
N ALA A 144 3.69 14.36 15.69
CA ALA A 144 4.00 15.78 15.87
C ALA A 144 2.86 16.70 15.42
N ASP A 145 2.37 16.55 14.19
CA ASP A 145 1.50 17.54 13.54
C ASP A 145 0.00 17.15 13.54
N LEU A 146 -0.34 15.90 13.88
CA LEU A 146 -1.72 15.38 14.00
C LEU A 146 -1.91 14.55 15.29
N PRO A 147 -1.78 15.14 16.49
CA PRO A 147 -1.76 14.40 17.76
C PRO A 147 -3.06 13.66 18.12
N ARG A 148 -4.17 13.94 17.43
CA ARG A 148 -5.44 13.20 17.57
C ARG A 148 -5.57 12.00 16.62
N ALA A 149 -4.65 11.82 15.67
CA ALA A 149 -4.71 10.73 14.71
C ALA A 149 -4.55 9.36 15.37
N GLN A 150 -5.15 8.34 14.76
CA GLN A 150 -4.85 6.94 15.05
C GLN A 150 -3.85 6.43 14.03
N LEU A 151 -2.79 5.77 14.49
CA LEU A 151 -1.74 5.20 13.65
C LEU A 151 -1.87 3.68 13.68
N VAL A 152 -1.98 3.06 12.51
CA VAL A 152 -2.11 1.60 12.39
C VAL A 152 -1.06 1.08 11.40
N LEU A 153 0.01 0.52 11.94
CA LEU A 153 1.03 -0.17 11.16
C LEU A 153 0.47 -1.51 10.67
N MET A 154 0.56 -1.75 9.37
CA MET A 154 0.03 -2.93 8.69
C MET A 154 1.21 -3.79 8.22
N ARG A 155 1.64 -4.73 9.07
CA ARG A 155 2.84 -5.57 8.89
C ARG A 155 2.62 -6.61 7.79
N LEU A 156 3.30 -6.49 6.66
CA LEU A 156 3.12 -7.34 5.48
C LEU A 156 4.32 -8.28 5.27
N ASP A 157 4.18 -9.53 5.72
CA ASP A 157 5.24 -10.54 5.62
C ASP A 157 5.31 -11.19 4.22
N ARG A 158 5.28 -10.37 3.15
CA ARG A 158 5.32 -10.81 1.75
C ARG A 158 6.72 -11.21 1.30
N ASP A 159 7.70 -10.35 1.61
CA ASP A 159 9.07 -10.40 1.09
C ASP A 159 10.04 -11.10 2.08
N GLY A 160 9.51 -11.60 3.20
CA GLY A 160 10.23 -12.08 4.36
C GLY A 160 9.38 -11.84 5.62
N ASP A 161 9.79 -12.38 6.76
CA ASP A 161 9.18 -12.06 8.05
C ASP A 161 9.75 -10.72 8.55
N VAL A 162 8.90 -9.75 8.88
CA VAL A 162 9.34 -8.46 9.43
C VAL A 162 10.12 -8.63 10.74
N GLU A 163 9.90 -9.72 11.48
CA GLU A 163 10.66 -10.04 12.69
C GLU A 163 12.17 -10.27 12.40
N MET A 164 12.55 -10.57 11.14
CA MET A 164 13.97 -10.66 10.72
C MET A 164 14.68 -9.31 10.72
N LEU A 165 13.94 -8.19 10.79
CA LEU A 165 14.50 -6.84 10.92
C LEU A 165 14.67 -6.38 12.38
N ARG A 166 14.44 -7.24 13.38
CA ARG A 166 14.74 -6.92 14.79
C ARG A 166 16.21 -6.53 14.97
N GLY A 167 16.47 -5.61 15.90
CA GLY A 167 17.78 -5.01 16.11
C GLY A 167 18.19 -3.96 15.07
N THR A 168 17.40 -3.73 14.01
CA THR A 168 17.59 -2.51 13.18
C THR A 168 17.07 -1.28 13.94
N PRO A 169 17.74 -0.12 13.85
CA PRO A 169 17.31 1.09 14.56
C PRO A 169 15.85 1.47 14.27
N GLU A 170 15.42 1.31 13.01
CA GLU A 170 14.06 1.64 12.59
C GLU A 170 12.99 0.78 13.25
N ILE A 171 13.22 -0.53 13.39
CA ILE A 171 12.26 -1.44 14.01
C ILE A 171 12.24 -1.28 15.53
N GLU A 172 13.40 -1.11 16.18
CA GLU A 172 13.44 -0.89 17.64
C GLU A 172 12.76 0.43 18.04
N GLU A 173 12.87 1.47 17.22
CA GLU A 173 12.13 2.72 17.44
C GLU A 173 10.62 2.56 17.19
N ILE A 174 10.21 1.84 16.13
CA ILE A 174 8.80 1.47 15.91
C ILE A 174 8.23 0.68 17.11
N LEU A 175 8.95 -0.33 17.61
CA LEU A 175 8.54 -1.13 18.78
C LEU A 175 8.45 -0.30 20.06
N THR A 176 9.25 0.76 20.17
CA THR A 176 9.18 1.73 21.28
C THR A 176 7.95 2.63 21.15
N LEU A 177 7.68 3.15 19.94
CA LEU A 177 6.52 4.01 19.65
C LEU A 177 5.19 3.26 19.76
N LEU A 178 5.15 1.95 19.47
CA LEU A 178 4.00 1.06 19.66
C LEU A 178 3.51 0.92 21.11
N ARG A 179 4.20 1.54 22.09
CA ARG A 179 3.74 1.66 23.49
C ARG A 179 2.79 2.85 23.69
N GLN A 180 2.64 3.74 22.71
CA GLN A 180 1.75 4.91 22.79
C GLN A 180 0.29 4.54 22.49
N PRO A 181 -0.69 5.15 23.19
CA PRO A 181 -2.10 4.70 23.19
C PRO A 181 -2.88 4.96 21.90
N ARG A 182 -2.25 5.55 20.87
CA ARG A 182 -2.85 5.79 19.54
C ARG A 182 -2.14 5.03 18.41
N ILE A 183 -1.14 4.20 18.72
CA ILE A 183 -0.33 3.47 17.72
C ILE A 183 -0.56 1.97 17.87
N ALA A 184 -1.18 1.35 16.86
CA ALA A 184 -1.36 -0.10 16.77
C ALA A 184 -0.43 -0.71 15.71
N MET A 185 -0.09 -1.99 15.91
CA MET A 185 0.36 -2.86 14.82
C MET A 185 -0.71 -3.94 14.59
N ARG A 186 -0.93 -4.28 13.32
CA ARG A 186 -1.83 -5.34 12.84
C ARG A 186 -1.15 -6.09 11.71
N THR A 187 -1.49 -7.37 11.54
CA THR A 187 -1.03 -8.17 10.41
C THR A 187 -1.75 -7.73 9.13
N PHE A 188 -1.01 -7.51 8.06
CA PHE A 188 -1.51 -7.38 6.71
C PHE A 188 -1.32 -8.73 6.00
N PRO A 189 -2.35 -9.57 5.85
CA PRO A 189 -2.21 -10.87 5.20
C PRO A 189 -1.68 -10.74 3.76
N VAL A 190 -0.87 -11.72 3.34
CA VAL A 190 -0.31 -11.76 1.98
C VAL A 190 -1.32 -12.40 1.03
N LEU A 191 -1.81 -11.66 0.04
CA LEU A 191 -2.67 -12.22 -1.01
C LEU A 191 -1.83 -13.06 -1.99
N ARG A 192 -1.75 -14.38 -1.75
CA ARG A 192 -1.12 -15.35 -2.66
C ARG A 192 -2.17 -15.96 -3.58
N ALA A 193 -2.35 -15.37 -4.75
CA ALA A 193 -3.35 -15.80 -5.73
C ALA A 193 -2.81 -15.74 -7.16
N GLU A 194 -2.85 -16.87 -7.85
CA GLU A 194 -2.21 -17.12 -9.15
C GLU A 194 -2.73 -16.21 -10.28
N ALA A 195 -4.05 -16.06 -10.39
CA ALA A 195 -4.69 -15.23 -11.42
C ALA A 195 -4.81 -13.74 -11.02
N TYR A 196 -4.48 -13.38 -9.77
CA TYR A 196 -4.78 -12.04 -9.22
C TYR A 196 -4.16 -10.92 -10.05
N ALA A 197 -2.89 -11.03 -10.45
CA ALA A 197 -2.23 -10.00 -11.25
C ALA A 197 -2.96 -9.76 -12.58
N CYS A 198 -3.41 -10.83 -13.26
CA CYS A 198 -4.11 -10.76 -14.54
C CYS A 198 -5.55 -10.24 -14.43
N LEU A 199 -6.28 -10.62 -13.37
CA LEU A 199 -7.62 -10.08 -13.07
C LEU A 199 -7.54 -8.60 -12.71
N ASN A 200 -6.60 -8.24 -11.83
CA ASN A 200 -6.37 -6.87 -11.38
C ASN A 200 -5.94 -5.95 -12.54
N ALA A 201 -5.06 -6.42 -13.42
CA ALA A 201 -4.67 -5.69 -14.63
C ALA A 201 -5.88 -5.37 -15.53
N ARG A 202 -6.84 -6.29 -15.65
CA ARG A 202 -8.11 -6.09 -16.37
C ARG A 202 -9.16 -5.28 -15.59
N GLY A 203 -8.81 -4.74 -14.42
CA GLY A 203 -9.67 -3.82 -13.66
C GLY A 203 -10.68 -4.50 -12.72
N PHE A 204 -10.59 -5.82 -12.51
CA PHE A 204 -11.40 -6.47 -11.49
C PHE A 204 -11.05 -5.95 -10.10
N ARG A 205 -12.08 -5.70 -9.30
CA ARG A 205 -11.97 -5.44 -7.87
C ARG A 205 -11.98 -6.71 -7.04
N LEU A 206 -11.51 -6.64 -5.80
CA LEU A 206 -11.58 -7.75 -4.84
C LEU A 206 -13.01 -8.30 -4.65
N ASP A 207 -14.02 -7.43 -4.54
CA ASP A 207 -15.43 -7.85 -4.43
C ASP A 207 -15.93 -8.55 -5.69
N GLN A 208 -15.47 -8.14 -6.87
CA GLN A 208 -15.80 -8.79 -8.14
C GLN A 208 -15.07 -10.14 -8.26
N MET A 209 -13.77 -10.20 -7.98
CA MET A 209 -12.99 -11.44 -7.97
C MET A 209 -13.57 -12.45 -6.97
N ALA A 210 -13.99 -12.02 -5.78
CA ALA A 210 -14.62 -12.87 -4.78
C ALA A 210 -15.98 -13.43 -5.23
N ASN A 211 -16.64 -12.84 -6.24
CA ASN A 211 -17.97 -13.24 -6.72
C ASN A 211 -17.98 -13.81 -8.15
N LEU A 212 -16.82 -13.92 -8.82
CA LEU A 212 -16.68 -14.64 -10.08
C LEU A 212 -17.18 -16.08 -9.96
N LYS A 213 -18.05 -16.52 -10.88
CA LYS A 213 -18.41 -17.93 -11.03
C LYS A 213 -17.44 -18.64 -11.98
N PRO A 214 -17.26 -19.97 -11.87
CA PRO A 214 -16.48 -20.75 -12.83
C PRO A 214 -16.98 -20.51 -14.26
N GLY A 215 -16.06 -20.27 -15.21
CA GLY A 215 -16.37 -20.06 -16.62
C GLY A 215 -16.93 -18.68 -17.00
N GLU A 216 -17.28 -17.81 -16.04
CA GLU A 216 -17.69 -16.42 -16.37
C GLU A 216 -16.55 -15.56 -16.92
N PHE A 217 -15.30 -15.96 -16.69
CA PHE A 217 -14.14 -15.20 -17.11
C PHE A 217 -12.97 -16.11 -17.49
N GLN A 218 -12.57 -16.05 -18.76
CA GLN A 218 -11.35 -16.65 -19.25
C GLN A 218 -10.24 -15.60 -19.36
N VAL A 219 -9.02 -16.01 -19.06
CA VAL A 219 -7.82 -15.19 -19.13
C VAL A 219 -6.79 -15.91 -19.98
N ASP A 220 -6.35 -15.26 -21.06
CA ASP A 220 -5.27 -15.77 -21.90
C ASP A 220 -4.04 -16.11 -21.05
N GLY A 221 -3.58 -17.35 -21.14
CA GLY A 221 -2.45 -17.86 -20.36
C GLY A 221 -2.74 -18.27 -18.91
N VAL A 222 -3.98 -18.22 -18.42
CA VAL A 222 -4.36 -18.63 -17.05
C VAL A 222 -5.52 -19.62 -17.08
N SER A 223 -5.36 -20.77 -16.43
CA SER A 223 -6.39 -21.82 -16.41
C SER A 223 -7.62 -21.44 -15.56
N ASP A 224 -8.79 -21.97 -15.91
CA ASP A 224 -10.03 -21.80 -15.12
C ASP A 224 -9.86 -22.26 -13.65
N LEU A 225 -9.02 -23.28 -13.42
CA LEU A 225 -8.69 -23.74 -12.07
C LEU A 225 -7.84 -22.72 -11.28
N ALA A 226 -6.94 -22.00 -11.95
CA ALA A 226 -6.17 -20.90 -11.34
C ALA A 226 -7.08 -19.70 -11.00
N VAL A 227 -8.08 -19.42 -11.84
CA VAL A 227 -9.15 -18.45 -11.53
C VAL A 227 -9.95 -18.92 -10.31
N ALA A 228 -10.42 -20.16 -10.29
CA ALA A 228 -11.17 -20.71 -9.15
C ALA A 228 -10.37 -20.69 -7.83
N ARG A 229 -9.09 -21.08 -7.86
CA ARG A 229 -8.16 -20.93 -6.70
C ARG A 229 -8.03 -19.47 -6.26
N THR A 230 -8.00 -18.53 -7.20
CA THR A 230 -7.93 -17.09 -6.93
C THR A 230 -9.21 -16.58 -6.25
N VAL A 231 -10.40 -17.02 -6.66
CA VAL A 231 -11.66 -16.68 -5.98
C VAL A 231 -11.62 -17.12 -4.50
N VAL A 232 -11.19 -18.35 -4.23
CA VAL A 232 -11.06 -18.89 -2.86
C VAL A 232 -10.03 -18.10 -2.05
N ALA A 233 -8.85 -17.83 -2.62
CA ALA A 233 -7.78 -17.08 -1.95
C ALA A 233 -8.20 -15.62 -1.63
N VAL A 234 -8.88 -14.93 -2.56
CA VAL A 234 -9.39 -13.58 -2.33
C VAL A 234 -10.47 -13.57 -1.23
N ARG A 235 -11.40 -14.54 -1.20
CA ARG A 235 -12.41 -14.66 -0.13
C ARG A 235 -11.78 -14.86 1.25
N ALA A 236 -10.81 -15.77 1.36
CA ALA A 236 -10.09 -16.01 2.61
C ALA A 236 -9.34 -14.74 3.06
N TRP A 237 -8.56 -14.13 2.16
CA TRP A 237 -7.82 -12.90 2.42
C TRP A 237 -8.71 -11.73 2.83
N MET A 238 -9.88 -11.53 2.18
CA MET A 238 -10.83 -10.50 2.58
C MET A 238 -11.41 -10.75 3.98
N THR A 239 -11.57 -12.01 4.38
CA THR A 239 -12.02 -12.39 5.72
C THR A 239 -10.97 -12.07 6.79
N ASP A 240 -9.69 -12.33 6.50
CA ASP A 240 -8.58 -11.98 7.39
C ASP A 240 -8.39 -10.46 7.49
N MET A 241 -8.49 -9.74 6.36
CA MET A 241 -8.51 -8.28 6.33
C MET A 241 -9.67 -7.68 7.13
N TYR A 242 -10.85 -8.29 7.07
CA TYR A 242 -11.99 -7.90 7.88
C TYR A 242 -11.68 -8.04 9.36
N ARG A 243 -11.15 -9.20 9.80
CA ARG A 243 -10.74 -9.40 11.20
C ARG A 243 -9.68 -8.39 11.66
N ALA A 244 -8.71 -8.06 10.81
CA ALA A 244 -7.64 -7.10 11.12
C ALA A 244 -8.14 -5.65 11.26
N LEU A 245 -9.11 -5.23 10.43
CA LEU A 245 -9.54 -3.83 10.32
C LEU A 245 -10.93 -3.52 10.92
N LEU A 246 -11.75 -4.52 11.26
CA LEU A 246 -13.10 -4.28 11.79
C LEU A 246 -13.15 -3.31 13.00
N PRO A 247 -12.28 -3.43 14.03
CA PRO A 247 -12.31 -2.51 15.17
C PRO A 247 -12.04 -1.05 14.78
N ILE A 248 -11.25 -0.85 13.72
CA ILE A 248 -10.85 0.45 13.17
C ILE A 248 -11.99 1.03 12.32
N ILE A 249 -12.57 0.23 11.42
CA ILE A 249 -13.67 0.65 10.52
C ILE A 249 -14.92 1.06 11.31
N LEU A 250 -15.22 0.35 12.41
CA LEU A 250 -16.34 0.66 13.30
C LEU A 250 -16.03 1.81 14.28
N GLY A 251 -14.76 2.17 14.48
CA GLY A 251 -14.35 3.14 15.52
C GLY A 251 -14.55 2.64 16.96
N THR A 252 -14.77 1.33 17.15
CA THR A 252 -15.04 0.71 18.46
C THR A 252 -13.80 0.14 19.14
N GLY A 253 -12.67 0.10 18.43
CA GLY A 253 -11.39 -0.32 18.99
C GLY A 253 -10.51 0.85 19.38
N SER A 254 -10.29 1.05 20.69
CA SER A 254 -8.96 1.48 21.14
C SER A 254 -7.91 0.50 20.59
N PRO A 255 -6.66 0.92 20.33
CA PRO A 255 -5.62 0.05 19.78
C PRO A 255 -5.08 -0.95 20.81
N THR A 256 -5.94 -1.85 21.29
CA THR A 256 -5.52 -2.96 22.16
C THR A 256 -4.56 -3.85 21.38
N GLN A 257 -3.44 -4.17 22.02
CA GLN A 257 -2.35 -4.93 21.42
C GLN A 257 -2.78 -6.39 21.28
N SER A 258 -2.83 -6.92 20.06
CA SER A 258 -2.78 -8.37 19.84
C SER A 258 -1.32 -8.77 20.02
N ALA A 259 -0.96 -9.15 21.26
CA ALA A 259 0.38 -9.63 21.56
C ALA A 259 0.72 -10.85 20.68
N PRO A 260 1.96 -10.97 20.16
CA PRO A 260 2.37 -12.19 19.50
C PRO A 260 2.31 -13.34 20.50
N ALA A 261 1.68 -14.45 20.12
CA ALA A 261 1.68 -15.66 20.93
C ALA A 261 3.14 -16.08 21.18
N PRO A 262 3.53 -16.43 22.42
CA PRO A 262 4.88 -16.88 22.69
C PRO A 262 5.17 -18.13 21.86
N ALA A 263 6.29 -18.12 21.14
CA ALA A 263 6.75 -19.27 20.38
C ALA A 263 6.82 -20.48 21.31
N SER A 264 6.02 -21.51 21.01
CA SER A 264 5.92 -22.69 21.86
C SER A 264 7.26 -23.40 21.88
N ALA A 265 7.91 -23.44 23.05
CA ALA A 265 9.11 -24.23 23.26
C ALA A 265 8.81 -25.71 22.94
N PRO A 266 9.77 -26.48 22.39
CA PRO A 266 9.53 -27.87 22.04
C PRO A 266 9.26 -28.70 23.29
N THR A 267 8.06 -29.29 23.37
CA THR A 267 7.67 -30.19 24.46
C THR A 267 8.60 -31.40 24.49
N PRO A 268 9.19 -31.77 25.64
CA PRO A 268 9.99 -32.98 25.74
C PRO A 268 9.12 -34.22 25.54
N ALA A 269 9.68 -35.24 24.89
CA ALA A 269 8.96 -36.47 24.55
C ALA A 269 8.44 -37.19 25.81
N ALA A 270 7.13 -37.47 25.83
CA ALA A 270 6.53 -38.28 26.88
C ALA A 270 7.04 -39.73 26.78
N SER A 271 7.46 -40.28 27.93
CA SER A 271 7.92 -41.65 28.06
C SER A 271 6.76 -42.66 27.97
N ASN A 272 6.86 -43.60 27.02
CA ASN A 272 5.96 -44.76 27.00
C ASN A 272 6.24 -45.69 28.19
N PRO A 273 5.22 -46.17 28.91
CA PRO A 273 5.40 -47.25 29.88
C PRO A 273 5.65 -48.60 29.18
N PRO A 274 6.39 -49.53 29.80
CA PRO A 274 6.74 -50.80 29.17
C PRO A 274 5.57 -51.81 29.19
N PRO A 275 5.38 -52.62 28.13
CA PRO A 275 4.44 -53.74 28.17
C PRO A 275 5.00 -54.93 28.96
N THR A 276 4.13 -55.58 29.72
CA THR A 276 4.42 -56.79 30.51
C THR A 276 4.71 -58.01 29.62
N ALA A 277 5.75 -58.77 29.97
CA ALA A 277 6.09 -60.05 29.34
C ALA A 277 5.21 -61.21 29.83
N PRO A 278 5.16 -62.32 29.08
CA PRO A 278 5.27 -63.62 29.74
C PRO A 278 6.20 -64.64 29.06
N ALA A 279 6.73 -65.53 29.91
CA ALA A 279 7.23 -66.89 29.66
C ALA A 279 8.46 -67.10 28.75
N ALA A 280 9.37 -67.96 29.22
CA ALA A 280 10.67 -68.25 28.61
C ALA A 280 10.74 -69.66 28.02
N VAL A 281 11.56 -69.82 26.96
CA VAL A 281 12.26 -71.08 26.62
C VAL A 281 13.70 -70.73 26.18
N ARG A 282 14.66 -71.58 26.57
CA ARG A 282 16.12 -71.54 26.31
C ARG A 282 16.52 -72.90 25.67
N PRO A 283 17.79 -73.18 25.30
CA PRO A 283 18.96 -72.36 24.95
C PRO A 283 19.48 -72.70 23.49
N VAL A 284 20.64 -72.26 22.98
CA VAL A 284 21.99 -72.88 23.12
C VAL A 284 23.04 -72.06 22.30
N ALA A 285 24.23 -71.80 22.90
CA ALA A 285 25.62 -71.67 22.35
C ALA A 285 25.92 -70.93 20.99
N GLN A 286 27.12 -70.41 20.66
CA GLN A 286 28.43 -70.24 21.34
C GLN A 286 29.31 -69.22 20.57
N ALA A 287 30.39 -68.75 21.23
CA ALA A 287 31.67 -68.27 20.65
C ALA A 287 31.74 -66.94 19.82
N ALA A 288 32.69 -66.10 20.23
CA ALA A 288 33.44 -65.16 19.38
C ALA A 288 34.83 -65.78 19.07
N PRO A 289 35.66 -65.28 18.10
CA PRO A 289 36.43 -64.05 18.35
C PRO A 289 36.81 -63.18 17.09
N THR A 290 37.32 -61.96 17.38
CA THR A 290 38.32 -61.14 16.63
C THR A 290 38.50 -61.30 15.10
N ASN A 291 38.45 -60.17 14.34
CA ASN A 291 39.67 -59.42 13.95
C ASN A 291 39.45 -58.12 13.12
N GLN A 292 40.49 -57.27 13.16
CA GLN A 292 40.99 -56.34 12.12
C GLN A 292 40.18 -55.11 11.60
N SER A 293 40.81 -53.95 11.86
CA SER A 293 41.26 -52.97 10.85
C SER A 293 40.27 -52.36 9.85
N ASN A 294 40.01 -51.05 10.00
CA ASN A 294 40.50 -50.10 9.00
C ASN A 294 40.59 -48.65 9.53
N GLN A 295 41.73 -48.00 9.26
CA GLN A 295 41.90 -46.56 9.42
C GLN A 295 41.53 -45.88 8.09
N LEU A 296 40.89 -44.71 8.14
CA LEU A 296 40.77 -43.82 6.98
C LEU A 296 41.67 -42.58 7.18
N PRO A 297 42.47 -42.18 6.16
CA PRO A 297 43.50 -41.16 6.34
C PRO A 297 42.95 -39.72 6.19
N ARG A 298 43.67 -38.78 6.80
CA ARG A 298 43.58 -37.33 6.51
C ARG A 298 44.50 -36.94 5.35
N LEU A 299 44.36 -35.67 4.91
CA LEU A 299 45.27 -34.79 4.13
C LEU A 299 44.87 -34.57 2.66
N PRO A 300 45.31 -33.48 2.00
CA PRO A 300 45.82 -32.20 2.54
C PRO A 300 45.21 -30.93 1.90
N THR A 301 45.63 -29.78 2.44
CA THR A 301 45.32 -28.41 2.04
C THR A 301 46.28 -27.88 0.97
N GLN A 302 45.76 -27.08 0.01
CA GLN A 302 46.41 -26.01 -0.80
C GLN A 302 47.77 -26.24 -1.51
N PHE A 303 47.84 -25.83 -2.80
CA PHE A 303 48.68 -24.70 -3.27
C PHE A 303 48.17 -24.22 -4.65
N ALA A 304 48.57 -23.01 -5.08
CA ALA A 304 47.96 -22.23 -6.19
C ALA A 304 48.93 -22.06 -7.41
N PRO A 305 48.90 -20.98 -8.22
CA PRO A 305 47.97 -20.78 -9.35
C PRO A 305 48.66 -20.50 -10.72
N ALA A 306 47.90 -20.71 -11.82
CA ALA A 306 48.17 -20.27 -13.21
C ALA A 306 46.87 -20.42 -14.04
N SER A 307 46.48 -19.65 -15.07
CA SER A 307 47.01 -18.42 -15.72
C SER A 307 45.83 -17.61 -16.31
N THR A 308 46.05 -16.33 -16.67
CA THR A 308 45.15 -15.50 -17.50
C THR A 308 45.65 -15.39 -18.96
N PRO A 309 44.75 -15.15 -19.94
CA PRO A 309 45.14 -14.68 -21.28
C PRO A 309 45.07 -13.14 -21.41
N THR A 310 46.03 -12.56 -22.15
CA THR A 310 46.22 -11.12 -22.41
C THR A 310 45.62 -10.64 -23.75
N PRO A 311 45.50 -9.31 -24.02
CA PRO A 311 44.73 -8.74 -25.14
C PRO A 311 45.59 -8.16 -26.30
N ALA A 312 44.90 -7.71 -27.36
CA ALA A 312 45.32 -6.67 -28.30
C ALA A 312 44.05 -5.90 -28.77
N ALA A 313 43.90 -4.56 -28.83
CA ALA A 313 44.74 -3.37 -29.01
C ALA A 313 44.72 -2.79 -30.44
N SER A 314 44.08 -1.63 -30.65
CA SER A 314 44.49 -0.59 -31.63
C SER A 314 43.63 0.70 -31.60
N ASN A 315 44.33 1.83 -31.57
CA ASN A 315 44.00 3.27 -31.74
C ASN A 315 45.36 4.00 -31.54
N PRO A 316 45.64 5.27 -31.93
CA PRO A 316 44.79 6.41 -32.35
C PRO A 316 45.46 7.16 -33.58
N PRO A 317 45.62 8.52 -33.74
CA PRO A 317 44.97 9.74 -33.20
C PRO A 317 44.57 10.76 -34.35
N PRO A 318 44.65 12.12 -34.26
CA PRO A 318 43.43 12.96 -34.26
C PRO A 318 43.44 14.18 -35.23
N THR A 319 42.40 15.03 -35.18
CA THR A 319 42.48 16.45 -35.58
C THR A 319 41.50 17.34 -34.79
N ALA A 320 41.94 18.57 -34.53
CA ALA A 320 41.18 19.71 -33.96
C ALA A 320 41.43 20.94 -34.91
N PRO A 321 41.02 22.22 -34.68
CA PRO A 321 40.96 22.90 -33.37
C PRO A 321 39.95 24.10 -33.18
N THR A 322 40.05 24.73 -32.00
CA THR A 322 39.84 26.18 -31.68
C THR A 322 38.44 26.82 -31.65
N ALA A 323 37.98 27.21 -30.44
CA ALA A 323 37.81 28.61 -29.99
C ALA A 323 37.20 28.65 -28.56
N VAL A 324 37.98 28.94 -27.50
CA VAL A 324 38.21 30.26 -26.85
C VAL A 324 37.07 30.70 -25.89
N ARG A 325 37.48 30.91 -24.62
CA ARG A 325 36.73 31.44 -23.46
C ARG A 325 36.75 32.99 -23.50
N PRO A 326 35.88 33.71 -22.76
CA PRO A 326 36.36 34.18 -21.43
C PRO A 326 35.28 34.23 -20.33
N VAL A 327 35.71 34.67 -19.15
CA VAL A 327 34.93 34.82 -17.90
C VAL A 327 34.71 36.30 -17.60
N ALA A 328 33.52 36.66 -17.11
CA ALA A 328 33.26 37.85 -16.28
C ALA A 328 32.14 37.46 -15.29
N GLN A 329 32.44 37.35 -13.99
CA GLN A 329 32.43 38.42 -12.98
C GLN A 329 31.03 38.87 -12.54
N ALA A 330 30.81 38.86 -11.22
CA ALA A 330 29.60 39.33 -10.58
C ALA A 330 29.60 40.86 -10.45
N VAL A 331 28.42 41.48 -10.59
CA VAL A 331 28.16 42.85 -10.13
C VAL A 331 26.81 42.86 -9.42
N THR A 332 26.82 43.27 -8.16
CA THR A 332 25.64 43.68 -7.39
C THR A 332 25.29 45.12 -7.68
N THR A 333 24.03 45.42 -8.01
CA THR A 333 23.46 46.75 -7.73
C THR A 333 21.94 46.68 -7.51
N ASN A 334 21.47 47.51 -6.58
CA ASN A 334 20.05 47.72 -6.29
C ASN A 334 19.40 48.72 -7.27
N GLN A 335 18.08 48.87 -7.10
CA GLN A 335 17.34 50.15 -7.00
C GLN A 335 16.46 50.63 -8.18
N PHE A 336 15.37 51.29 -7.78
CA PHE A 336 14.38 52.09 -8.52
C PHE A 336 13.36 51.42 -9.47
N ASN A 337 12.22 51.02 -8.88
CA ASN A 337 10.96 51.79 -8.94
C ASN A 337 10.56 52.45 -10.29
N GLN A 338 9.54 51.90 -10.97
CA GLN A 338 8.34 52.67 -11.41
C GLN A 338 7.28 51.77 -12.09
N LEU A 339 6.01 51.99 -11.72
CA LEU A 339 4.83 51.55 -12.46
C LEU A 339 4.68 52.34 -13.77
N PRO A 340 3.94 51.79 -14.75
CA PRO A 340 2.77 52.53 -15.22
C PRO A 340 1.48 51.70 -15.09
N GLU A 341 0.44 52.34 -14.57
CA GLU A 341 -0.95 51.94 -14.84
C GLU A 341 -1.27 52.15 -16.32
N LEU A 342 -2.22 51.38 -16.88
CA LEU A 342 -3.14 51.71 -18.00
C LEU A 342 -3.88 50.42 -18.43
N PRO A 343 -5.08 50.50 -19.02
CA PRO A 343 -6.31 50.98 -18.40
C PRO A 343 -7.41 49.91 -18.37
N MET A 344 -8.47 50.11 -17.57
CA MET A 344 -9.70 49.33 -17.74
C MET A 344 -10.33 49.61 -19.12
N GLN A 345 -10.70 48.56 -19.85
CA GLN A 345 -11.70 48.64 -20.91
C GLN A 345 -12.89 47.75 -20.58
N SER A 346 -14.08 48.31 -20.74
CA SER A 346 -15.36 47.71 -20.36
C SER A 346 -16.17 47.26 -21.58
N SER A 347 -17.08 46.32 -21.33
CA SER A 347 -18.24 45.98 -22.18
C SER A 347 -17.98 45.10 -23.42
N PRO A 348 -19.02 44.44 -24.00
CA PRO A 348 -20.41 44.28 -23.53
C PRO A 348 -20.86 42.82 -23.35
N ALA A 349 -22.05 42.63 -22.76
CA ALA A 349 -22.72 41.34 -22.66
C ALA A 349 -23.38 40.90 -24.00
N PRO A 350 -23.44 39.59 -24.31
CA PRO A 350 -24.23 39.07 -25.42
C PRO A 350 -25.68 38.78 -25.02
N THR A 351 -26.60 39.18 -25.91
CA THR A 351 -28.05 39.06 -25.84
C THR A 351 -28.53 37.61 -25.75
N ALA A 352 -29.60 37.36 -24.97
CA ALA A 352 -30.35 36.12 -25.04
C ALA A 352 -31.18 36.05 -26.34
N THR A 353 -31.08 34.93 -27.06
CA THR A 353 -32.00 34.59 -28.16
C THR A 353 -32.70 33.27 -27.82
N ALA A 354 -34.02 33.34 -27.60
CA ALA A 354 -34.86 32.18 -27.40
C ALA A 354 -35.28 31.59 -28.75
N SER A 355 -34.96 30.33 -29.00
CA SER A 355 -35.41 29.57 -30.17
C SER A 355 -36.47 28.55 -29.75
N ASN A 356 -37.70 28.71 -30.26
CA ASN A 356 -38.79 27.76 -30.07
C ASN A 356 -38.48 26.43 -30.80
N PRO A 357 -38.81 25.26 -30.20
CA PRO A 357 -38.77 23.98 -30.91
C PRO A 357 -39.98 23.82 -31.86
N PRO A 358 -39.85 23.03 -32.93
CA PRO A 358 -40.95 22.75 -33.86
C PRO A 358 -42.00 21.81 -33.26
N PRO A 359 -43.28 21.90 -33.68
CA PRO A 359 -44.32 20.96 -33.28
C PRO A 359 -44.22 19.62 -34.03
N ASN A 360 -44.83 18.58 -33.45
CA ASN A 360 -44.97 17.20 -33.95
C ASN A 360 -43.72 16.30 -33.87
N ALA A 361 -43.53 15.71 -32.68
CA ALA A 361 -42.93 14.39 -32.52
C ALA A 361 -43.91 13.48 -31.76
N PRO A 362 -44.10 12.20 -32.14
CA PRO A 362 -45.03 11.29 -31.46
C PRO A 362 -44.51 10.89 -30.07
N PRO A 363 -45.40 10.50 -29.13
CA PRO A 363 -45.04 10.27 -27.74
C PRO A 363 -44.14 9.04 -27.56
N VAL A 364 -42.96 9.27 -26.95
CA VAL A 364 -42.07 8.20 -26.50
C VAL A 364 -42.67 7.55 -25.25
N ILE A 365 -43.08 6.29 -25.37
CA ILE A 365 -43.55 5.49 -24.24
C ILE A 365 -42.34 5.16 -23.35
N MET A 366 -42.16 5.91 -22.26
CA MET A 366 -41.20 5.55 -21.22
C MET A 366 -41.66 4.27 -20.53
N ARG A 367 -40.97 3.16 -20.79
CA ARG A 367 -41.07 1.98 -19.91
C ARG A 367 -40.49 2.33 -18.54
N PRO A 368 -41.15 1.96 -17.42
CA PRO A 368 -40.58 2.18 -16.11
C PRO A 368 -39.25 1.43 -15.97
N VAL A 369 -38.20 2.14 -15.56
CA VAL A 369 -36.91 1.55 -15.20
C VAL A 369 -37.15 0.58 -14.04
N GLY A 370 -36.78 -0.69 -14.23
CA GLY A 370 -36.92 -1.70 -13.18
C GLY A 370 -36.16 -1.29 -11.93
N GLN A 371 -36.80 -1.38 -10.77
CA GLN A 371 -36.14 -1.15 -9.48
C GLN A 371 -34.93 -2.09 -9.35
N PRO A 372 -33.79 -1.60 -8.83
CA PRO A 372 -32.67 -2.49 -8.53
C PRO A 372 -33.09 -3.52 -7.49
N GLN A 373 -33.04 -4.80 -7.88
CA GLN A 373 -33.21 -5.93 -6.97
C GLN A 373 -32.26 -5.77 -5.76
N PRO A 374 -32.73 -5.87 -4.52
CA PRO A 374 -31.85 -5.81 -3.36
C PRO A 374 -30.85 -6.96 -3.41
N LEU A 375 -29.55 -6.65 -3.28
CA LEU A 375 -28.51 -7.65 -3.14
C LEU A 375 -28.85 -8.59 -1.97
N PRO A 376 -28.71 -9.92 -2.12
CA PRO A 376 -28.94 -10.83 -1.02
C PRO A 376 -27.96 -10.52 0.12
N MET A 377 -28.51 -10.13 1.26
CA MET A 377 -27.79 -10.01 2.53
C MET A 377 -27.20 -11.38 2.88
N TYR A 378 -25.91 -11.59 2.61
CA TYR A 378 -25.21 -12.77 3.10
C TYR A 378 -25.20 -12.75 4.63
N GLN A 379 -25.95 -13.68 5.23
CA GLN A 379 -25.91 -13.93 6.66
C GLN A 379 -24.53 -14.53 7.00
N PHE A 380 -23.65 -13.71 7.58
CA PHE A 380 -22.34 -14.14 8.09
C PHE A 380 -22.43 -15.02 9.37
N ASN A 381 -23.62 -15.49 9.76
CA ASN A 381 -23.91 -16.14 11.04
C ASN A 381 -23.77 -17.68 11.05
N GLN A 382 -23.20 -18.33 10.02
CA GLN A 382 -23.10 -19.80 9.93
C GLN A 382 -21.68 -20.38 10.01
N PHE A 383 -20.66 -19.60 10.39
CA PHE A 383 -19.30 -20.11 10.62
C PHE A 383 -18.90 -20.06 12.10
N ASN A 384 -19.69 -20.73 12.94
CA ASN A 384 -19.38 -21.00 14.34
C ASN A 384 -20.05 -22.33 14.79
N GLN A 385 -19.68 -23.42 14.10
CA GLN A 385 -19.69 -24.81 14.61
C GLN A 385 -18.44 -25.50 14.05
#